data_AF-A0A1B1UD23-F1
#
_entry.id   AF-A0A1B1UD23-F1
#
_cell.length_a   1.000
_cell.length_b   1.000
_cell.length_c   1.000
_cell.angle_alpha   90.00
_cell.angle_beta   90.00
_cell.angle_gamma   90.00
#
_symmetry.space_group_name_H-M   'P 1'
#
loop_
_entity.id
_entity.type
_entity.pdbx_description
1 polymer ?
#
loop_
_entity_poly.entity_id
_entity_poly.type
_entity_poly.pdbx_seq_one_letter_code
_entity_poly.pdbx_strand_id
1 'polypeptide(L)' 'MTKWDTLHRIEGLYVGLLTQEELEIFNKACRTNDARRSYEGAGGAMGLAKVRLFSLASQERSDG' A
#
# COMPACT_ATOMS: atom_id res chain seq x y z
N MET A 1 -6.18 -0.76 15.67
CA MET A 1 -5.77 -0.01 14.47
C MET A 1 -6.38 -0.70 13.27
N THR A 2 -7.08 0.01 12.38
CA THR A 2 -7.76 -0.62 11.24
C THR A 2 -6.77 -0.90 10.11
N LYS A 3 -7.15 -1.76 9.16
CA LYS A 3 -6.37 -2.01 7.92
C LYS A 3 -6.02 -0.69 7.22
N TRP A 4 -6.99 0.22 7.12
CA TRP A 4 -6.85 1.49 6.41
C TRP A 4 -5.90 2.47 7.12
N ASP A 5 -5.94 2.53 8.46
CA ASP A 5 -4.98 3.34 9.23
C ASP A 5 -3.54 2.92 8.94
N THR A 6 -3.29 1.60 8.93
CA THR A 6 -1.96 1.07 8.61
C THR A 6 -1.55 1.42 7.19
N LEU A 7 -2.45 1.21 6.21
CA LEU A 7 -2.16 1.47 4.80
C LEU A 7 -1.82 2.95 4.55
N HIS A 8 -2.59 3.87 5.12
CA HIS A 8 -2.31 5.31 5.00
C HIS A 8 -0.99 5.70 5.65
N ARG A 9 -0.64 5.10 6.79
CA ARG A 9 0.64 5.36 7.45
C ARG A 9 1.84 4.91 6.61
N ILE A 10 1.71 3.83 5.85
CA ILE A 10 2.80 3.26 5.06
C ILE A 10 2.83 3.75 3.60
N GLU A 11 1.87 4.56 3.17
CA GLU A 11 1.84 5.11 1.82
C GLU A 11 3.13 5.89 1.50
N GLY A 12 3.75 5.59 0.36
CA GLY A 12 4.99 6.24 -0.08
C GLY A 12 6.27 5.70 0.55
N LEU A 13 6.18 4.87 1.60
CA LEU A 13 7.34 4.17 2.16
C LEU A 13 7.86 3.10 1.21
N TYR A 14 9.16 2.80 1.30
CA TYR A 14 9.73 1.66 0.62
C TYR A 14 9.29 0.36 1.30
N VAL A 15 8.94 -0.65 0.52
CA VAL A 15 8.48 -1.96 1.01
C VAL A 15 9.52 -2.61 1.93
N GLY A 16 10.82 -2.37 1.68
CA GLY A 16 11.91 -2.88 2.52
C GLY A 16 12.04 -2.20 3.89
N LEU A 17 11.29 -1.12 4.16
CA LEU A 17 11.24 -0.43 5.46
C LEU A 17 10.03 -0.85 6.30
N LEU A 18 9.16 -1.70 5.75
CA LEU A 18 7.96 -2.14 6.45
C LEU A 18 8.32 -3.15 7.54
N THR A 19 7.63 -3.06 8.67
CA THR A 19 7.63 -4.15 9.65
C THR A 19 6.97 -5.40 9.06
N GLN A 20 7.18 -6.57 9.67
CA GLN A 20 6.57 -7.80 9.20
C GLN A 20 5.02 -7.71 9.18
N GLU A 21 4.43 -7.09 10.21
CA GLU A 21 2.98 -6.87 10.31
C GLU A 21 2.46 -5.94 9.19
N GLU A 22 3.15 -4.82 8.95
CA GLU A 22 2.81 -3.89 7.86
C GLU A 22 2.92 -4.56 6.49
N LEU A 23 3.95 -5.37 6.29
CA LEU A 23 4.18 -6.11 5.05
C LEU A 23 3.07 -7.13 4.80
N GLU A 24 2.59 -7.82 5.83
CA GLU A 24 1.45 -8.72 5.72
C GLU A 24 0.16 -7.98 5.33
N ILE A 25 -0.11 -6.85 5.98
CA ILE A 25 -1.27 -5.99 5.66
C ILE A 25 -1.18 -5.47 4.23
N PHE A 26 -0.01 -4.98 3.82
CA PHE A 26 0.25 -4.51 2.46
C PHE A 26 0.08 -5.63 1.42
N ASN A 27 0.61 -6.83 1.67
CA ASN A 27 0.45 -7.96 0.76
C ASN A 27 -1.01 -8.41 0.63
N LYS A 28 -1.79 -8.36 1.72
CA LYS A 28 -3.25 -8.60 1.67
C LYS A 28 -3.94 -7.52 0.83
N ALA A 29 -3.59 -6.25 1.01
CA ALA A 29 -4.11 -5.13 0.22
C ALA A 29 -3.75 -5.21 -1.27
N CYS A 30 -2.57 -5.73 -1.61
CA CYS A 30 -2.18 -6.01 -2.99
C CYS A 30 -3.09 -7.04 -3.66
N ARG A 31 -3.54 -8.05 -2.91
CA ARG A 31 -4.45 -9.10 -3.43
C ARG A 31 -5.86 -8.58 -3.68
N THR A 32 -6.28 -7.55 -2.96
CA THR A 32 -7.61 -6.93 -3.09
C THR A 32 -7.59 -5.68 -3.99
N ASN A 33 -6.48 -5.41 -4.69
CA ASN A 33 -6.29 -4.21 -5.51
C ASN A 33 -6.44 -2.87 -4.75
N ASP A 34 -6.28 -2.87 -3.43
CA ASP A 34 -6.29 -1.63 -2.62
C ASP A 34 -4.91 -0.94 -2.62
N ALA A 35 -3.84 -1.69 -2.88
CA ALA A 35 -2.48 -1.19 -2.92
C ALA A 35 -1.63 -1.88 -3.99
N ARG A 36 -0.50 -1.27 -4.36
CA ARG A 36 0.51 -1.87 -5.24
C ARG A 36 1.93 -1.44 -4.88
N ARG A 37 2.89 -2.20 -5.39
CA ARG A 37 4.31 -1.82 -5.46
C ARG A 37 4.50 -0.87 -6.64
N SER A 38 5.03 0.32 -6.40
CA SER A 38 5.46 1.26 -7.44
C SER A 38 6.98 1.34 -7.48
N TYR A 39 7.56 1.23 -8.68
CA TYR A 39 9.00 1.38 -8.94
C TYR A 39 9.27 2.70 -9.67
N GLU A 40 8.51 3.75 -9.37
CA GLU A 40 8.69 5.07 -9.98
C GLU A 40 9.78 5.89 -9.26
N GLY A 41 10.45 6.76 -10.02
CA GLY A 41 11.44 7.71 -9.51
C GLY A 41 12.81 7.10 -9.20
N ALA A 42 13.67 7.86 -8.52
CA ALA A 42 15.07 7.50 -8.26
C ALA A 42 15.23 6.19 -7.48
N GLY A 43 14.35 5.90 -6.52
CA GLY A 43 14.35 4.63 -5.79
C GLY A 43 14.02 3.44 -6.68
N GLY A 44 13.08 3.61 -7.60
CA GLY A 44 12.73 2.58 -8.57
C GLY A 44 13.86 2.24 -9.54
N ALA A 45 14.65 3.24 -9.96
CA ALA A 45 15.87 3.02 -10.75
C ALA A 45 16.92 2.17 -10.02
N MET A 46 16.87 2.15 -8.68
CA MET A 46 17.70 1.31 -7.82
C MET A 46 17.01 -0.01 -7.40
N GLY A 47 15.88 -0.36 -8.02
CA GLY A 47 15.11 -1.58 -7.72
C GLY A 47 14.26 -1.52 -6.46
N LEU A 48 14.08 -0.34 -5.84
CA LEU A 48 13.29 -0.18 -4.63
C LEU A 48 11.82 0.06 -4.95
N ALA A 49 10.95 -0.75 -4.36
CA ALA A 49 9.49 -0.60 -4.46
C ALA A 49 8.96 0.34 -3.36
N LYS A 50 8.12 1.30 -3.73
CA LYS A 50 7.28 2.09 -2.82
C LYS A 50 5.86 1.54 -2.72
N VAL A 51 5.25 1.73 -1.56
CA VAL A 51 3.82 1.48 -1.38
C VAL A 51 3.02 2.58 -2.06
N ARG A 52 2.04 2.21 -2.88
CA ARG A 52 1.02 3.11 -3.43
C ARG A 52 -0.35 2.54 -3.13
N LEU A 53 -1.25 3.39 -2.65
CA LEU A 53 -2.64 3.04 -2.44
C LEU A 53 -3.45 3.45 -3.67
N PHE A 54 -4.53 2.72 -3.93
CA PHE A 54 -5.53 3.15 -4.89
C PHE A 54 -6.64 3.86 -4.10
N SER A 55 -6.93 5.10 -4.47
CA SER A 55 -7.99 5.88 -3.82
C SER A 55 -9.34 5.17 -3.97
N LEU A 56 -10.00 4.97 -2.83
CA LEU A 56 -11.32 4.38 -2.68
C LEU A 56 -12.47 5.32 -3.07
N ALA A 57 -12.37 6.06 -4.18
CA ALA A 57 -13.56 6.73 -4.72
C ALA A 57 -14.70 5.73 -5.09
N SER A 58 -14.44 4.41 -5.02
CA SER A 58 -15.36 3.35 -5.40
C SER A 58 -15.89 2.48 -4.25
N GLN A 59 -15.48 2.65 -2.98
CA GLN A 59 -15.97 1.81 -1.86
C GLN A 59 -17.12 2.42 -1.05
N GLU A 60 -17.45 3.71 -1.22
CA GLU A 60 -18.61 4.34 -0.56
C GLU A 60 -19.99 3.91 -1.13
N ARG A 61 -20.07 2.90 -2.01
CA ARG A 61 -21.35 2.49 -2.65
C ARG A 61 -21.84 1.08 -2.31
N SER A 62 -21.19 0.35 -1.40
CA SER A 62 -21.59 -1.04 -1.10
C SER A 62 -22.01 -1.31 0.35
N ASP A 63 -21.99 -0.30 1.21
CA ASP A 63 -22.56 -0.35 2.57
C ASP A 63 -23.79 0.57 2.72
N GLY A 64 -24.58 0.73 1.63
CA GLY A 64 -25.84 1.48 1.60
C GLY A 64 -27.01 0.62 1.15
#